data_AF-A0A8T7FKK0-F1
#
_entry.id   AF-A0A8T7FKK0-F1
#
_cell.length_a   1.000
_cell.length_b   1.000
_cell.length_c   1.000
_cell.angle_alpha   90.00
_cell.angle_beta   90.00
_cell.angle_gamma   90.00
#
_symmetry.space_group_name_H-M   'P 1'
#
loop_
_entity.id
_entity.type
_entity.pdbx_description
1 polymer ?
#
loop_
_entity_poly.entity_id
_entity_poly.type
_entity_poly.pdbx_seq_one_letter_code
_entity_poly.pdbx_strand_id
1 'polypeptide(L)'
;MRSRINGGTAWWAAITPSNHWLDEALSTYSERIFYENNYPANVSWWWQFRIDFFKPSGYVDATIYDYGTFRAYTNAVYFRGAYFLDELREQMGYGNFSKFLKAYAARFANGHATSADFFALARETVNINYDTLIAKYFSGSY
;
A
#
# COMPACT_ATOMS: atom_id res chain seq x y z
N MET A 1 11.22 -19.27 -7.07
CA MET A 1 11.72 -18.07 -6.36
C MET A 1 10.69 -17.65 -5.31
N ARG A 2 10.86 -18.07 -4.05
CA ARG A 2 10.04 -17.61 -2.92
C ARG A 2 10.63 -16.29 -2.41
N SER A 3 10.23 -15.15 -2.96
CA SER A 3 10.64 -13.86 -2.37
C SER A 3 9.76 -13.58 -1.16
N ARG A 4 10.38 -13.56 0.03
CA ARG A 4 9.77 -13.11 1.28
C ARG A 4 9.32 -11.64 1.12
N ILE A 5 8.09 -11.44 0.69
CA ILE A 5 7.29 -10.26 1.04
C ILE A 5 6.21 -10.79 1.98
N ASN A 6 6.63 -11.26 3.16
CA ASN A 6 5.76 -11.64 4.27
C ASN A 6 5.95 -10.63 5.42
N GLY A 7 6.08 -9.34 5.08
CA GLY A 7 6.17 -8.28 6.07
C GLY A 7 4.80 -8.02 6.66
N GLY A 8 4.62 -8.27 7.96
CA GLY A 8 3.48 -7.76 8.72
C GLY A 8 3.73 -6.31 9.16
N THR A 9 2.75 -5.72 9.84
CA THR A 9 2.78 -4.35 10.39
C THR A 9 4.10 -4.02 11.10
N ALA A 10 4.59 -4.90 11.98
CA ALA A 10 5.84 -4.65 12.69
C ALA A 10 7.08 -4.46 11.79
N TRP A 11 7.10 -5.07 10.60
CA TRP A 11 8.22 -4.92 9.67
C TRP A 11 8.10 -3.64 8.84
N TRP A 12 6.90 -3.30 8.38
CA TRP A 12 6.67 -2.06 7.63
C TRP A 12 6.79 -0.82 8.53
N ALA A 13 6.28 -0.87 9.75
CA ALA A 13 6.45 0.17 10.77
C ALA A 13 7.92 0.55 11.02
N ALA A 14 8.82 -0.44 11.02
CA ALA A 14 10.26 -0.19 11.20
C ALA A 14 10.87 0.61 10.03
N ILE A 15 10.27 0.51 8.85
CA ILE A 15 10.74 1.16 7.62
C ILE A 15 10.15 2.57 7.48
N THR A 16 8.93 2.80 7.99
CA THR A 16 8.12 4.01 7.73
C THR A 16 7.64 4.73 9.00
N PRO A 17 8.52 5.00 10.00
CA PRO A 17 8.10 5.43 11.34
C PRO A 17 7.34 6.77 11.40
N SER A 18 7.45 7.61 10.37
CA SER A 18 6.76 8.91 10.28
C SER A 18 5.63 8.96 9.23
N ASN A 19 5.45 7.90 8.44
CA ASN A 19 4.48 7.86 7.34
C ASN A 19 3.52 6.69 7.55
N HIS A 20 2.51 6.95 8.37
CA HIS A 20 1.58 5.95 8.88
C HIS A 20 0.91 5.16 7.76
N TRP A 21 0.56 5.81 6.65
CA TRP A 21 -0.10 5.11 5.55
C TRP A 21 0.76 4.05 4.88
N LEU A 22 2.08 4.24 4.80
CA LEU A 22 2.96 3.27 4.17
C LEU A 22 2.95 1.96 4.96
N ASP A 23 3.04 2.04 6.29
CA ASP A 23 2.94 0.87 7.15
C ASP A 23 1.59 0.15 6.96
N GLU A 24 0.50 0.90 7.13
CA GLU A 24 -0.82 0.32 7.21
C GLU A 24 -1.34 -0.22 5.88
N ALA A 25 -1.09 0.51 4.78
CA ALA A 25 -1.46 0.09 3.45
C ALA A 25 -0.61 -1.08 2.97
N LEU A 26 0.73 -1.03 3.14
CA LEU A 26 1.61 -2.13 2.70
C LEU A 26 1.37 -3.40 3.51
N SER A 27 1.07 -3.29 4.80
CA SER A 27 0.69 -4.41 5.65
C SER A 27 -0.61 -5.05 5.18
N THR A 28 -1.65 -4.23 4.97
CA THR A 28 -2.95 -4.69 4.48
C THR A 28 -2.82 -5.36 3.11
N TYR A 29 -2.01 -4.79 2.22
CA TYR A 29 -1.83 -5.33 0.88
C TYR A 29 -0.92 -6.56 0.85
N SER A 30 -0.01 -6.71 1.82
CA SER A 30 0.76 -7.93 2.01
C SER A 30 -0.15 -9.12 2.37
N GLU A 31 -1.27 -8.90 3.05
CA GLU A 31 -2.29 -9.94 3.24
C GLU A 31 -2.85 -10.41 1.89
N ARG A 32 -3.19 -9.50 0.97
CA ARG A 32 -3.65 -9.87 -0.39
C ARG A 32 -2.63 -10.75 -1.09
N ILE A 33 -1.37 -10.33 -1.11
CA ILE A 33 -0.26 -11.07 -1.72
C ILE A 33 -0.10 -12.44 -1.07
N PHE A 34 -0.26 -12.54 0.26
CA PHE A 34 -0.25 -13.80 0.97
C PHE A 34 -1.38 -14.74 0.51
N TYR A 35 -2.61 -14.24 0.38
CA TYR A 35 -3.73 -15.02 -0.14
C TYR A 35 -3.49 -15.45 -1.59
N GLU A 36 -3.01 -14.56 -2.46
CA GLU A 36 -2.70 -14.88 -3.86
C GLU A 36 -1.69 -16.04 -3.97
N ASN A 37 -0.68 -16.08 -3.09
CA ASN A 37 0.37 -17.09 -3.13
C ASN A 37 0.01 -18.42 -2.46
N ASN A 38 -0.88 -18.41 -1.46
CA ASN A 38 -1.14 -19.59 -0.62
C ASN A 38 -2.57 -20.13 -0.76
N TYR A 39 -3.54 -19.25 -1.03
CA TYR A 39 -4.97 -19.54 -1.07
C TYR A 39 -5.67 -18.79 -2.21
N PRO A 40 -5.27 -18.99 -3.48
CA PRO A 40 -5.72 -18.19 -4.61
C PRO A 40 -7.25 -18.22 -4.80
N ALA A 41 -7.91 -19.34 -4.45
CA ALA A 41 -9.37 -19.46 -4.51
C ALA A 41 -10.10 -18.52 -3.53
N ASN A 42 -9.42 -18.04 -2.48
CA ASN A 42 -10.00 -17.22 -1.42
C ASN A 42 -9.73 -15.72 -1.61
N VAL A 43 -8.91 -15.32 -2.59
CA VAL A 43 -8.52 -13.91 -2.79
C VAL A 43 -9.75 -13.02 -2.99
N SER A 44 -10.67 -13.42 -3.87
CA SER A 44 -11.89 -12.64 -4.13
C SER A 44 -12.76 -12.50 -2.89
N TRP A 45 -12.95 -13.59 -2.13
CA TRP A 45 -13.73 -13.55 -0.91
C TRP A 45 -13.05 -12.68 0.16
N TRP A 46 -11.73 -12.83 0.34
CA TRP A 46 -10.97 -12.04 1.28
C TRP A 46 -11.05 -10.56 0.94
N TRP A 47 -10.88 -10.19 -0.34
CA TRP A 47 -10.99 -8.80 -0.78
C TRP A 47 -12.37 -8.21 -0.49
N GLN A 48 -13.43 -8.95 -0.84
CA GLN A 48 -14.80 -8.52 -0.58
C GLN A 48 -15.07 -8.31 0.91
N PHE A 49 -14.66 -9.25 1.76
CA PHE A 49 -14.92 -9.20 3.19
C PHE A 49 -14.03 -8.19 3.93
N ARG A 50 -12.73 -8.16 3.60
CA ARG A 50 -11.75 -7.34 4.33
C ARG A 50 -11.70 -5.90 3.85
N ILE A 51 -11.92 -5.67 2.55
CA ILE A 51 -11.76 -4.36 1.90
C ILE A 51 -13.13 -3.79 1.49
N ASP A 52 -13.84 -4.44 0.56
CA ASP A 52 -15.04 -3.86 -0.07
C ASP A 52 -16.20 -3.67 0.92
N PHE A 53 -16.38 -4.58 1.88
CA PHE A 53 -17.46 -4.56 2.88
C PHE A 53 -17.56 -3.21 3.61
N PHE A 54 -16.42 -2.58 3.89
CA PHE A 54 -16.36 -1.32 4.63
C PHE A 54 -16.59 -0.08 3.76
N LYS A 55 -16.72 -0.24 2.44
CA LYS A 55 -16.91 0.85 1.45
C LYS A 55 -15.94 2.02 1.71
N PRO A 56 -14.62 1.77 1.71
CA PRO A 56 -13.67 2.74 2.22
C PRO A 56 -13.59 3.99 1.35
N SER A 57 -13.51 5.13 2.03
CA SER A 57 -13.40 6.47 1.48
C SER A 57 -12.44 7.29 2.34
N GLY A 58 -12.05 8.48 1.85
CA GLY A 58 -11.06 9.33 2.49
C GLY A 58 -9.72 9.31 1.76
N TYR A 59 -8.74 10.01 2.36
CA TYR A 59 -7.39 10.13 1.82
C TYR A 59 -6.43 9.18 2.53
N VAL A 60 -5.55 8.56 1.76
CA VAL A 60 -4.59 7.57 2.23
C VAL A 60 -3.54 8.20 3.15
N ASP A 61 -3.11 9.43 2.86
CA ASP A 61 -2.15 10.20 3.65
C ASP A 61 -2.75 10.89 4.89
N ALA A 62 -3.99 10.59 5.25
CA ALA A 62 -4.59 11.11 6.46
C ALA A 62 -3.91 10.58 7.73
N THR A 63 -3.90 11.41 8.76
CA THR A 63 -3.44 11.07 10.10
C THR A 63 -4.59 10.54 10.95
N ILE A 64 -4.26 9.94 12.10
CA ILE A 64 -5.26 9.52 13.08
C ILE A 64 -6.08 10.70 13.63
N TYR A 65 -5.56 11.93 13.53
CA TYR A 65 -6.22 13.14 14.01
C TYR A 65 -7.20 13.76 13.00
N ASP A 66 -7.11 13.39 11.72
CA ASP A 66 -7.97 13.94 10.66
C ASP A 66 -9.37 13.34 10.66
N TYR A 67 -9.58 12.23 11.38
CA TYR A 67 -10.86 11.55 11.48
C TYR A 67 -11.36 11.48 12.92
N GLY A 68 -12.66 11.74 13.10
CA GLY A 68 -13.30 11.66 14.42
C GLY A 68 -13.45 10.24 14.98
N THR A 69 -13.10 9.19 14.22
CA THR A 69 -13.15 7.80 14.70
C THR A 69 -12.01 6.96 14.13
N PHE A 70 -11.56 5.98 14.92
CA PHE A 70 -10.57 4.99 14.47
C PHE A 70 -11.04 4.18 13.25
N ARG A 71 -12.34 3.92 13.13
CA ARG A 71 -12.91 3.23 11.96
C ARG A 71 -12.77 4.05 10.69
N ALA A 72 -13.06 5.34 10.75
CA ALA A 72 -12.90 6.23 9.58
C ALA A 72 -11.44 6.32 9.15
N TYR A 73 -10.51 6.45 10.11
CA TYR A 73 -9.07 6.34 9.85
C TYR A 73 -8.69 5.00 9.20
N THR A 74 -9.15 3.88 9.76
CA THR A 74 -8.87 2.54 9.22
C THR A 74 -9.37 2.41 7.77
N ASN A 75 -10.58 2.89 7.50
CA ASN A 75 -11.15 2.87 6.16
C ASN A 75 -10.32 3.70 5.17
N ALA A 76 -9.90 4.90 5.56
CA ALA A 76 -9.14 5.80 4.70
C ALA A 76 -7.69 5.34 4.49
N VAL A 77 -6.99 4.91 5.53
CA VAL A 77 -5.55 4.65 5.45
C VAL A 77 -5.25 3.22 5.04
N TYR A 78 -5.92 2.23 5.64
CA TYR A 78 -5.64 0.82 5.38
C TYR A 78 -6.35 0.35 4.13
N PHE A 79 -7.68 0.52 4.08
CA PHE A 79 -8.50 -0.12 3.04
C PHE A 79 -8.52 0.69 1.75
N ARG A 80 -8.60 2.03 1.82
CA ARG A 80 -8.35 2.88 0.64
C ARG A 80 -6.90 2.75 0.17
N GLY A 81 -5.95 2.61 1.09
CA GLY A 81 -4.54 2.32 0.78
C GLY A 81 -4.37 0.99 0.04
N ALA A 82 -5.11 -0.05 0.39
CA ALA A 82 -5.12 -1.32 -0.33
C ALA A 82 -5.65 -1.16 -1.77
N TYR A 83 -6.73 -0.39 -1.98
CA TYR A 83 -7.19 -0.06 -3.33
C TYR A 83 -6.14 0.70 -4.13
N PHE A 84 -5.50 1.69 -3.51
CA PHE A 84 -4.39 2.43 -4.13
C PHE A 84 -3.28 1.49 -4.61
N LEU A 85 -2.83 0.57 -3.75
CA LEU A 85 -1.77 -0.38 -4.08
C LEU A 85 -2.19 -1.39 -5.16
N ASP A 86 -3.48 -1.74 -5.23
CA ASP A 86 -4.00 -2.59 -6.29
C ASP A 86 -4.00 -1.89 -7.65
N GLU A 87 -4.54 -0.67 -7.71
CA GLU A 87 -4.55 0.12 -8.95
C GLU A 87 -3.13 0.52 -9.37
N LEU A 88 -2.23 0.79 -8.41
CA LEU A 88 -0.81 0.99 -8.68
C LEU A 88 -0.20 -0.25 -9.35
N ARG A 89 -0.50 -1.45 -8.83
CA ARG A 89 -0.02 -2.71 -9.40
C ARG A 89 -0.56 -2.93 -10.81
N GLU A 90 -1.82 -2.61 -11.06
CA GLU A 90 -2.42 -2.68 -12.40
C GLU A 90 -1.73 -1.74 -13.38
N GLN A 91 -1.53 -0.47 -13.01
CA GLN A 91 -0.89 0.53 -13.87
C GLN A 91 0.59 0.23 -14.14
N MET A 92 1.34 -0.26 -13.14
CA MET A 92 2.75 -0.62 -13.32
C MET A 92 2.92 -1.93 -14.10
N GLY A 93 1.92 -2.81 -14.05
CA GLY A 93 2.03 -4.21 -14.42
C GLY A 93 2.72 -5.06 -13.34
N TYR A 94 2.26 -6.30 -13.19
CA TYR A 94 2.67 -7.22 -12.11
C TYR A 94 4.20 -7.35 -11.96
N GLY A 95 4.91 -7.48 -13.09
CA GLY A 95 6.37 -7.64 -13.08
C GLY A 95 7.11 -6.43 -12.52
N ASN A 96 6.71 -5.22 -12.89
CA ASN A 96 7.32 -3.99 -12.39
C ASN A 96 6.91 -3.72 -10.94
N PHE A 97 5.65 -3.99 -10.57
CA PHE A 97 5.21 -3.88 -9.19
C PHE A 97 5.99 -4.83 -8.26
N SER A 98 6.25 -6.07 -8.68
CA SER A 98 7.10 -7.00 -7.92
C SER A 98 8.54 -6.50 -7.77
N LYS A 99 9.11 -5.93 -8.85
CA LYS A 99 10.46 -5.32 -8.79
C LYS A 99 10.47 -4.12 -7.84
N PHE A 100 9.48 -3.25 -7.93
CA PHE A 100 9.30 -2.08 -7.09
C PHE A 100 9.25 -2.45 -5.61
N LEU A 101 8.35 -3.36 -5.21
CA LEU A 101 8.23 -3.75 -3.79
C LEU A 101 9.52 -4.36 -3.24
N LYS A 102 10.23 -5.17 -4.04
CA LYS A 102 11.53 -5.74 -3.65
C LYS A 102 12.61 -4.66 -3.49
N ALA A 103 12.66 -3.71 -4.42
CA ALA A 103 13.59 -2.60 -4.35
C ALA A 103 13.29 -1.69 -3.16
N TYR A 104 12.01 -1.41 -2.89
CA TYR A 104 11.55 -0.61 -1.76
C TYR A 104 11.96 -1.24 -0.43
N ALA A 105 11.60 -2.52 -0.26
CA ALA A 105 12.01 -3.33 0.89
C ALA A 105 13.53 -3.32 1.14
N ALA A 106 14.33 -3.48 0.08
CA ALA A 106 15.78 -3.54 0.19
C ALA A 106 16.40 -2.16 0.49
N ARG A 107 15.92 -1.11 -0.19
CA ARG A 107 16.48 0.25 -0.10
C ARG A 107 16.24 0.88 1.26
N PHE A 108 15.07 0.64 1.85
CA PHE A 108 14.66 1.26 3.11
C PHE A 108 14.72 0.28 4.30
N ALA A 109 15.42 -0.85 4.15
CA ALA A 109 15.55 -1.88 5.20
C ALA A 109 16.12 -1.35 6.53
N ASN A 110 16.86 -0.23 6.49
CA ASN A 110 17.45 0.43 7.67
C ASN A 110 16.61 1.63 8.17
N GLY A 111 15.34 1.69 7.77
CA GLY A 111 14.42 2.77 8.12
C GLY A 111 14.54 3.99 7.22
N HIS A 112 13.54 4.87 7.30
CA HIS A 112 13.46 6.20 6.67
C HIS A 112 12.88 6.25 5.24
N ALA A 113 11.78 5.55 4.97
CA ALA A 113 11.00 5.83 3.75
C ALA A 113 9.94 6.92 3.99
N THR A 114 9.89 7.90 3.10
CA THR A 114 8.80 8.88 2.99
C THR A 114 7.86 8.60 1.83
N SER A 115 6.69 9.26 1.79
CA SER A 115 5.81 9.22 0.60
C SER A 115 6.55 9.66 -0.67
N ALA A 116 7.37 10.71 -0.57
CA ALA A 116 8.18 11.18 -1.70
C ALA A 116 9.17 10.11 -2.17
N ASP A 117 9.83 9.41 -1.24
CA ASP A 117 10.75 8.32 -1.59
C ASP A 117 10.02 7.14 -2.26
N PHE A 118 8.82 6.82 -1.78
CA PHE A 118 7.97 5.77 -2.38
C PHE A 118 7.63 6.10 -3.83
N PHE A 119 7.13 7.31 -4.10
CA PHE A 119 6.75 7.73 -5.46
C PHE A 119 7.97 7.96 -6.36
N ALA A 120 9.09 8.45 -5.83
CA ALA A 120 10.35 8.54 -6.57
C ALA A 120 10.80 7.16 -7.04
N LEU A 121 10.83 6.16 -6.15
CA LEU A 121 11.20 4.79 -6.52
C LEU A 121 10.20 4.13 -7.48
N ALA A 122 8.90 4.45 -7.37
CA ALA A 122 7.91 3.99 -8.33
C ALA A 122 8.23 4.49 -9.75
N ARG A 123 8.54 5.78 -9.90
CA ARG A 123 8.94 6.41 -11.17
C ARG A 123 10.27 5.87 -11.70
N GLU A 124 11.23 5.60 -10.83
CA GLU A 124 12.48 4.91 -11.19
C GLU A 124 12.22 3.50 -11.75
N THR A 125 11.21 2.80 -11.21
CA THR A 125 10.92 1.42 -11.61
C THR A 125 10.24 1.33 -12.97
N VAL A 126 9.28 2.23 -13.24
CA VAL A 126 8.61 2.32 -14.54
C VAL A 126 8.09 3.74 -14.78
N ASN A 127 8.35 4.28 -15.96
CA ASN A 127 7.94 5.64 -16.32
C ASN A 127 6.49 5.65 -16.84
N ILE A 128 5.53 5.81 -15.93
CA ILE A 128 4.10 6.03 -16.22
C ILE A 128 3.61 7.31 -15.53
N ASN A 129 2.44 7.81 -15.93
CA ASN A 129 1.81 8.94 -15.25
C ASN A 129 1.08 8.46 -13.97
N TYR A 130 1.50 8.97 -12.82
CA TYR A 130 0.91 8.65 -11.51
C TYR A 130 -0.07 9.71 -11.00
N ASP A 131 -0.21 10.85 -11.69
CA ASP A 131 -0.94 12.02 -11.19
C ASP A 131 -2.42 11.71 -10.94
N THR A 132 -3.05 10.96 -11.87
CA THR A 132 -4.45 10.54 -11.70
C THR A 132 -4.62 9.62 -10.50
N LEU A 133 -3.64 8.75 -10.23
CA LEU A 133 -3.68 7.85 -9.08
C LEU A 133 -3.49 8.64 -7.78
N ILE A 134 -2.51 9.55 -7.74
CA ILE A 134 -2.25 10.41 -6.58
C ILE A 134 -3.48 11.26 -6.27
N ALA A 135 -4.02 11.98 -7.27
CA ALA A 135 -5.20 12.83 -7.10
C ALA A 135 -6.46 12.06 -6.64
N LYS A 136 -6.56 10.76 -6.94
CA LYS A 136 -7.68 9.91 -6.53
C LYS A 136 -7.59 9.45 -5.07
N TYR A 137 -6.39 9.29 -4.54
CA TYR A 137 -6.15 8.60 -3.26
C TYR A 137 -5.53 9.48 -2.17
N PHE A 138 -4.85 10.55 -2.54
CA PHE A 138 -4.06 11.37 -1.64
C PHE A 138 -4.56 12.81 -1.62
N SER A 139 -4.42 13.47 -0.47
CA SER A 139 -4.65 14.90 -0.34
C SER A 139 -3.43 15.72 -0.76
N GLY A 140 -2.23 15.18 -0.55
CA GLY A 140 -0.96 15.77 -0.95
C GLY A 140 -0.58 15.56 -2.41
N SER A 141 0.49 16.22 -2.82
CA SER A 141 1.15 16.05 -4.12
C SER A 141 2.52 15.40 -3.92
N TYR A 142 2.87 14.42 -4.76
CA TYR A 142 4.09 13.61 -4.64
C TYR A 142 4.75 13.30 -5.99
#